data_AF-A0A6G3S4D1-F1
#
_entry.id   AF-A0A6G3S4D1-F1
#
_cell.length_a   1.000
_cell.length_b   1.000
_cell.length_c   1.000
_cell.angle_alpha   90.00
_cell.angle_beta   90.00
_cell.angle_gamma   90.00
#
_symmetry.space_group_name_H-M   'P 1'
#
loop_
_entity.id
_entity.type
_entity.pdbx_description
1 polymer ?
#
loop_
_entity_poly.entity_id
_entity_poly.type
_entity_poly.pdbx_seq_one_letter_code
_entity_poly.pdbx_strand_id
1 'polypeptide(L)' 'MHFQLTAEQRALREGIRDLLAGRFGRDALRAAVQRPALDRGLWRALGEAGLFSLCLP' A
#
# COMPACT_ATOMS: atom_id res chain seq x y z
N MET A 1 3.48 -9.91 26.52
CA MET A 1 3.65 -9.16 25.26
C MET A 1 2.28 -8.85 24.68
N HIS A 2 2.02 -7.63 24.21
CA HIS A 2 0.78 -7.27 23.52
C HIS A 2 1.00 -7.27 22.01
N PHE A 3 0.33 -8.19 21.32
CA PHE A 3 0.43 -8.37 19.86
C PHE A 3 -0.80 -7.83 19.12
N GLN A 4 -1.74 -7.20 19.82
CA GLN A 4 -2.92 -6.61 19.20
C GLN A 4 -2.55 -5.27 18.59
N LEU A 5 -3.02 -5.03 17.36
CA LEU A 5 -2.94 -3.71 16.75
C LEU A 5 -3.75 -2.70 17.57
N THR A 6 -3.34 -1.43 17.55
CA THR A 6 -4.16 -0.31 18.03
C THR A 6 -5.31 -0.03 17.05
N ALA A 7 -6.24 0.85 17.44
CA ALA A 7 -7.33 1.27 16.56
C ALA A 7 -6.78 2.01 15.32
N GLU A 8 -5.78 2.87 15.52
CA GLU A 8 -5.10 3.64 14.48
C GLU A 8 -4.36 2.72 13.51
N GLN A 9 -3.67 1.70 14.02
CA GLN A 9 -3.00 0.71 13.18
C GLN A 9 -4.00 -0.13 12.35
N ARG A 10 -5.18 -0.44 12.92
CA ARG A 10 -6.26 -1.10 12.16
C ARG A 10 -6.80 -0.19 11.06
N ALA A 11 -7.08 1.07 11.37
CA ALA A 11 -7.56 2.06 10.41
C ALA A 11 -6.54 2.28 9.27
N LEU A 12 -5.25 2.38 9.61
CA LEU A 12 -4.18 2.49 8.63
C LEU A 12 -4.13 1.27 7.69
N ARG A 13 -4.20 0.06 8.25
CA ARG A 13 -4.22 -1.19 7.46
C ARG A 13 -5.39 -1.21 6.48
N GLU A 14 -6.57 -0.77 6.89
CA GLU A 14 -7.77 -0.71 6.05
C GLU A 14 -7.61 0.33 4.94
N GLY A 15 -7.20 1.56 5.27
CA GLY A 15 -6.98 2.62 4.27
C GLY A 15 -5.94 2.23 3.21
N ILE A 16 -4.84 1.58 3.60
CA ILE A 16 -3.84 1.08 2.65
C ILE A 16 -4.44 -0.01 1.75
N ARG A 17 -5.25 -0.91 2.30
CA ARG A 17 -5.87 -1.98 1.52
C ARG A 17 -6.84 -1.44 0.49
N ASP A 18 -7.65 -0.44 0.85
CA ASP A 18 -8.60 0.18 -0.08
C ASP A 18 -7.89 0.97 -1.18
N LEU A 19 -6.86 1.73 -0.82
CA LEU A 19 -6.01 2.44 -1.77
C LEU A 19 -5.36 1.47 -2.78
N LEU A 20 -4.78 0.37 -2.29
CA LEU A 20 -4.17 -0.63 -3.16
C LEU A 20 -5.24 -1.36 -3.98
N ALA A 21 -6.38 -1.73 -3.42
CA ALA A 21 -7.44 -2.37 -4.21
C ALA A 21 -7.94 -1.47 -5.36
N GLY A 22 -8.04 -0.15 -5.12
CA GLY A 22 -8.50 0.82 -6.12
C GLY A 22 -7.47 1.22 -7.18
N ARG A 23 -6.16 1.12 -6.90
CA ARG A 23 -5.09 1.47 -7.85
C ARG A 23 -4.29 0.28 -8.37
N PHE A 24 -4.32 -0.83 -7.65
CA PHE A 24 -3.44 -1.98 -7.81
C PHE A 24 -4.21 -3.27 -7.45
N GLY A 25 -5.14 -3.65 -8.33
CA GLY A 25 -6.00 -4.81 -8.15
C GLY A 25 -5.22 -6.10 -7.86
N ARG A 26 -5.88 -7.08 -7.23
CA ARG A 26 -5.25 -8.32 -6.73
C ARG A 26 -4.38 -9.07 -7.75
N ASP A 27 -4.82 -9.14 -9.01
CA ASP A 27 -4.07 -9.88 -10.05
C ASP A 27 -2.85 -9.10 -10.52
N ALA A 28 -2.94 -7.77 -10.62
CA ALA A 28 -1.80 -6.91 -10.92
C ALA A 28 -0.73 -6.99 -9.81
N LEU A 29 -1.16 -7.00 -8.54
CA LEU A 29 -0.27 -7.23 -7.40
C LEU A 29 0.42 -8.59 -7.50
N ARG A 30 -0.34 -9.66 -7.73
CA ARG A 30 0.22 -11.01 -7.85
C ARG A 30 1.21 -11.09 -9.02
N ALA A 31 0.90 -10.51 -10.16
CA ALA A 31 1.79 -10.48 -11.31
C ALA A 31 3.08 -9.70 -11.04
N ALA A 32 3.00 -8.55 -10.37
CA ALA A 32 4.16 -7.74 -10.01
C ALA A 32 5.09 -8.43 -9.01
N VAL A 33 4.53 -9.23 -8.09
CA VAL A 33 5.34 -10.07 -7.19
C VAL A 33 6.11 -11.14 -7.97
N GLN A 34 5.47 -11.75 -8.98
CA GLN A 34 6.12 -12.78 -9.81
C GLN A 34 7.17 -12.21 -10.76
N ARG A 35 6.97 -10.98 -11.25
CA ARG A 35 7.89 -10.31 -12.17
C ARG A 35 8.11 -8.87 -11.71
N PRO A 36 9.08 -8.64 -10.82
CA PRO A 36 9.37 -7.32 -10.30
C PRO A 36 9.77 -6.36 -11.42
N ALA A 37 9.00 -5.28 -11.57
CA ALA A 37 9.29 -4.19 -12.48
C ALA A 37 8.78 -2.88 -11.90
N LEU A 38 9.49 -1.78 -12.16
CA LEU A 38 9.05 -0.46 -11.74
C LEU A 38 8.00 0.08 -12.72
N ASP A 39 6.75 0.11 -12.27
CA ASP A 39 5.70 0.91 -12.91
C ASP A 39 5.80 2.36 -12.40
N ARG A 40 6.28 3.26 -13.27
CA ARG A 40 6.45 4.68 -12.93
C ARG A 40 5.13 5.42 -12.71
N GLY A 41 4.06 5.01 -13.40
CA GLY A 41 2.75 5.62 -13.25
C GLY A 41 2.14 5.28 -11.90
N LEU A 42 2.18 3.99 -11.54
CA LEU A 42 1.78 3.52 -10.23
C LEU A 42 2.63 4.17 -9.11
N TRP A 43 3.96 4.21 -9.28
CA TRP A 43 4.86 4.79 -8.30
C TRP A 43 4.51 6.25 -7.99
N ARG A 44 4.20 7.04 -9.03
CA ARG A 44 3.75 8.42 -8.87
C ARG A 44 2.40 8.52 -8.17
N ALA A 45 1.42 7.71 -8.57
CA ALA A 45 0.09 7.70 -7.96
C ALA A 45 0.12 7.35 -6.46
N LEU A 46 1.02 6.45 -6.05
CA LEU A 46 1.23 6.12 -4.63
C LEU A 46 1.84 7.31 -3.86
N GLY A 47 2.77 8.04 -4.47
CA GLY A 47 3.34 9.26 -3.91
C GLY A 47 2.32 10.39 -3.75
N GLU A 48 1.48 10.62 -4.77
CA GLU A 48 0.39 11.62 -4.72
C GLU A 48 -0.64 11.28 -3.64
N ALA A 49 -0.82 10.00 -3.32
CA ALA A 49 -1.68 9.57 -2.22
C ALA A 49 -1.01 9.64 -0.83
N GLY A 50 0.22 10.14 -0.73
CA GLY A 50 0.94 10.32 0.53
C GLY A 50 1.49 9.03 1.14
N LEU A 51 1.49 7.91 0.39
CA LEU A 51 1.91 6.60 0.91
C LEU A 51 3.32 6.63 1.49
N PHE A 52 4.25 7.30 0.81
CA PHE A 52 5.65 7.34 1.21
C PHE A 52 5.90 8.21 2.45
N SER A 53 4.98 9.11 2.78
CA SER A 53 5.08 9.95 3.98
C SER A 53 4.82 9.17 5.29
N LEU A 54 4.24 7.98 5.21
CA LEU A 54 3.89 7.17 6.39
C LEU A 54 5.09 6.58 7.13
N CYS A 55 6.23 6.44 6.44
CA CYS A 55 7.43 5.80 6.98
C CYS A 55 8.65 6.75 6.92
N LEU A 56 8.43 8.06 6.83
CA LEU A 56 9.50 9.03 6.94
C LEU A 56 9.89 9.20 8.42
N PRO A 57 11.18 9.37 8.74
CA PRO A 57 11.65 9.67 10.09
C PRO A 57 11.05 10.96 10.66
#